data_AF-A0AAW0FRA4-F1
#
_entry.id   AF-A0AAW0FRA4-F1
#
_cell.length_a   1.000
_cell.length_b   1.000
_cell.length_c   1.000
_cell.angle_alpha   90.00
_cell.angle_beta   90.00
_cell.angle_gamma   90.00
#
_symmetry.space_group_name_H-M   'P 1'
#
loop_
_entity.id
_entity.type
_entity.pdbx_description
1 polymer ?
#
loop_
_entity_poly.entity_id
_entity_poly.type
_entity_poly.pdbx_seq_one_letter_code
_entity_poly.pdbx_strand_id
1 'polypeptide(L)'
;MMQTLRTKWLENPKEQTGRGYWIEQDNENPTFFPGRGAKIFFRPAEGEEPKHIGAIGVLHPEVLGHFDIPYAASSVEINAEVFL
;
A
#
# COMPACT_ATOMS: atom_id res chain seq x y z
N MET A 1 21.80 -6.82 8.25
CA MET A 1 21.09 -6.03 9.28
C MET A 1 19.62 -6.05 8.91
N MET A 2 18.75 -6.63 9.76
CA MET A 2 17.32 -6.66 9.50
C MET A 2 16.75 -5.28 9.90
N GLN A 3 16.52 -4.40 8.92
CA GLN A 3 15.90 -3.10 9.18
C GLN A 3 14.43 -3.34 9.54
N THR A 4 14.13 -3.26 10.84
CA THR A 4 12.75 -3.12 11.31
C THR A 4 12.14 -1.89 10.63
N LEU A 5 10.89 -1.99 10.16
CA LEU A 5 10.08 -0.95 9.51
C LEU A 5 9.85 0.29 10.42
N ARG A 6 10.91 0.94 10.91
CA ARG A 6 10.88 2.17 11.72
C ARG A 6 10.63 3.41 10.84
N THR A 7 9.81 3.26 9.82
CA THR A 7 9.38 4.38 8.98
C THR A 7 8.16 4.99 9.66
N LYS A 8 8.17 6.31 9.87
CA LYS A 8 7.02 7.00 10.46
C LYS A 8 5.86 6.94 9.46
N TRP A 9 4.66 6.71 9.99
CA TRP A 9 3.45 6.93 9.21
C TRP A 9 3.27 8.44 9.02
N LEU A 10 3.13 8.87 7.77
CA LEU A 10 2.88 10.26 7.41
C LEU A 10 1.39 10.43 7.15
N GLU A 11 0.71 11.03 8.12
CA GLU A 11 -0.70 11.42 8.00
C GLU A 11 -0.92 12.49 6.93
N ASN A 12 0.03 13.43 6.76
CA ASN A 12 0.02 14.48 5.73
C ASN A 12 1.33 14.51 4.92
N PRO A 13 1.41 13.84 3.75
CA PRO A 13 2.63 13.77 2.94
C PRO A 13 3.08 15.13 2.35
N LYS A 14 2.20 16.14 2.38
CA LYS A 14 2.46 17.52 1.94
C LYS A 14 3.08 18.42 3.02
N GLU A 15 2.85 18.11 4.30
CA GLU A 15 3.35 18.92 5.43
C GLU A 15 4.57 18.30 6.10
N GLN A 16 4.66 16.97 6.10
CA GLN A 16 5.79 16.25 6.65
C GLN A 16 6.74 15.81 5.53
N THR A 17 7.84 16.56 5.40
CA THR A 17 8.87 16.32 4.40
C THR A 17 9.77 15.14 4.75
N GLY A 18 9.74 14.64 6.00
CA GLY A 18 10.60 13.55 6.47
C GLY A 18 10.38 12.17 5.81
N ARG A 19 11.29 11.23 6.12
CA ARG A 19 11.18 9.81 5.72
C ARG A 19 9.93 9.17 6.32
N GLY A 20 9.10 8.56 5.49
CA GLY A 20 7.91 7.86 5.96
C GLY A 20 7.07 7.26 4.86
N TYR A 21 5.97 6.62 5.25
CA TYR A 21 5.03 5.99 4.34
C TYR A 21 3.62 6.50 4.59
N TRP A 22 2.78 6.47 3.57
CA TRP A 22 1.36 6.75 3.67
C TRP A 22 0.58 5.84 2.75
N ILE A 23 -0.74 5.80 2.95
CA ILE A 23 -1.65 5.07 2.08
C ILE A 23 -2.63 6.06 1.48
N GLU A 24 -2.89 5.92 0.19
CA GLU A 24 -3.92 6.69 -0.50
C GLU A 24 -4.98 5.74 -1.00
N GLN A 25 -6.25 6.10 -0.80
CA GLN A 25 -7.35 5.28 -1.28
C GLN A 25 -7.29 5.21 -2.81
N ASP A 26 -7.32 3.99 -3.32
CA ASP A 26 -7.34 3.72 -4.75
C ASP A 26 -8.66 3.04 -5.12
N ASN A 27 -9.44 3.72 -5.94
CA ASN A 27 -10.74 3.24 -6.42
C ASN A 27 -10.69 2.80 -7.89
N GLU A 28 -9.54 2.89 -8.55
CA GLU A 28 -9.41 2.59 -9.98
C GLU A 28 -9.13 1.11 -10.27
N ASN A 29 -8.71 0.34 -9.26
CA ASN A 29 -8.27 -1.04 -9.47
C ASN A 29 -9.44 -2.04 -9.30
N PRO A 30 -9.92 -2.68 -10.38
CA PRO A 30 -11.10 -3.57 -10.35
C PRO A 30 -10.86 -4.87 -9.58
N THR A 31 -9.59 -5.18 -9.30
CA THR A 31 -9.18 -6.34 -8.49
C THR A 31 -9.62 -6.20 -7.02
N PHE A 32 -9.75 -4.96 -6.55
CA PHE A 32 -10.15 -4.64 -5.19
C PHE A 32 -11.60 -4.18 -5.13
N PHE A 33 -12.23 -4.41 -3.98
CA PHE A 33 -13.57 -3.91 -3.72
C PHE A 33 -13.54 -2.37 -3.75
N PRO A 34 -14.44 -1.70 -4.50
CA PRO A 34 -14.45 -0.24 -4.62
C PRO A 34 -14.60 0.40 -3.23
N GLY A 35 -13.71 1.33 -2.91
CA GLY A 35 -13.65 1.95 -1.58
C GLY A 35 -12.85 1.17 -0.53
N ARG A 36 -12.30 -0.01 -0.86
CA ARG A 36 -11.46 -0.82 0.04
C ARG A 36 -10.11 -1.20 -0.58
N GLY A 37 -9.69 -0.48 -1.62
CA GLY A 37 -8.32 -0.51 -2.14
C GLY A 37 -7.55 0.72 -1.67
N ALA A 38 -6.27 0.55 -1.36
CA ALA A 38 -5.35 1.64 -1.08
C ALA A 38 -3.97 1.36 -1.68
N LYS A 39 -3.37 2.37 -2.29
CA LYS A 39 -1.98 2.37 -2.75
C LYS A 39 -1.08 2.81 -1.60
N ILE A 40 0.02 2.11 -1.43
CA ILE A 40 1.03 2.37 -0.41
C ILE A 40 2.15 3.16 -1.06
N PHE A 41 2.41 4.35 -0.54
CA PHE A 41 3.50 5.21 -0.98
C PHE A 41 4.56 5.29 0.10
N PHE A 42 5.82 5.35 -0.34
CA PHE A 42 6.97 5.47 0.52
C PHE A 42 7.89 6.57 0.02
N ARG A 43 8.34 7.39 0.96
CA ARG A 43 9.37 8.40 0.76
C ARG A 43 10.62 7.99 1.55
N PRO A 44 11.73 7.63 0.88
CA PRO A 44 12.95 7.17 1.54
C PRO A 44 13.72 8.30 2.25
N ALA A 45 13.68 9.53 1.73
CA ALA A 45 14.40 10.68 2.30
C ALA A 45 13.63 11.99 2.12
N GLU A 46 14.00 12.99 2.92
CA GLU A 46 13.40 14.31 2.86
C GLU A 46 13.72 15.02 1.55
N GLY A 47 12.67 15.36 0.78
CA GLY A 47 12.79 15.94 -0.56
C GLY A 47 12.89 14.94 -1.71
N GLU A 48 12.89 13.63 -1.45
CA GLU A 48 12.85 12.62 -2.52
C GLU A 48 11.39 12.38 -3.00
N GLU A 49 11.25 12.05 -4.29
CA GLU A 49 9.94 11.78 -4.87
C GLU A 49 9.29 10.55 -4.22
N PRO A 50 7.99 10.61 -3.88
CA PRO A 50 7.27 9.46 -3.37
C PRO A 50 7.25 8.34 -4.39
N LYS A 51 7.64 7.14 -3.94
CA LYS A 51 7.56 5.93 -4.75
C LYS A 51 6.33 5.15 -4.32
N HIS A 52 5.54 4.73 -5.30
CA HIS A 52 4.50 3.73 -5.08
C HIS A 52 5.19 2.39 -4.81
N ILE A 53 4.98 1.84 -3.61
CA ILE A 53 5.65 0.61 -3.15
C ILE A 53 4.73 -0.60 -3.14
N GLY A 54 3.45 -0.43 -3.42
CA GLY A 54 2.53 -1.55 -3.56
C GLY A 54 1.10 -1.18 -3.16
N ALA A 55 0.24 -2.17 -3.02
CA ALA A 55 -1.19 -1.97 -2.78
C ALA A 55 -1.70 -2.88 -1.65
N ILE A 56 -2.67 -2.36 -0.90
CA ILE A 56 -3.41 -3.11 0.10
C ILE A 56 -4.89 -2.99 -0.20
N GLY A 57 -5.62 -4.09 -0.13
CA GLY A 57 -7.06 -4.01 -0.31
C GLY A 57 -7.80 -5.31 -0.05
N VAL A 58 -9.12 -5.18 0.01
CA VAL A 58 -10.03 -6.34 0.03
C VAL A 58 -10.29 -6.76 -1.40
N LEU A 59 -10.08 -8.04 -1.70
CA LEU A 59 -10.31 -8.58 -3.04
C LEU A 59 -11.80 -8.57 -3.38
N HIS A 60 -12.12 -8.29 -4.65
CA HIS A 60 -13.50 -8.35 -5.12
C HIS A 60 -14.02 -9.80 -5.09
N PRO A 61 -15.27 -10.06 -4.65
CA PRO A 61 -15.81 -11.43 -4.55
C PRO A 61 -15.83 -12.18 -5.88
N GLU A 62 -15.90 -11.48 -7.01
CA GLU A 62 -15.80 -12.09 -8.36
C GLU A 62 -14.43 -12.73 -8.59
N VAL A 63 -13.34 -12.07 -8.16
CA VAL A 63 -11.99 -12.62 -8.24
C VAL A 63 -11.88 -13.84 -7.31
N LEU A 64 -12.37 -13.74 -6.08
CA LEU A 64 -12.35 -14.85 -5.13
C LEU A 64 -13.14 -16.06 -5.62
N GLY A 65 -14.26 -15.83 -6.32
CA GLY A 65 -15.06 -16.86 -6.96
C GLY A 65 -14.29 -17.61 -8.06
N HIS A 66 -13.43 -16.93 -8.82
CA HIS A 66 -12.57 -17.60 -9.82
C HIS A 66 -11.47 -18.47 -9.20
N PHE A 67 -11.05 -18.19 -7.97
CA PHE A 67 -10.03 -18.97 -7.25
C PHE A 67 -10.62 -20.02 -6.29
N ASP A 68 -11.95 -20.22 -6.30
CA ASP A 68 -12.67 -21.14 -5.41
C ASP A 68 -12.41 -20.85 -3.91
N ILE A 69 -12.25 -19.56 -3.57
CA ILE A 69 -12.01 -19.11 -2.19
C ILE A 69 -13.35 -18.64 -1.58
N PRO A 70 -13.95 -19.40 -0.65
CA PRO A 70 -15.28 -19.09 -0.11
C PRO A 70 -15.29 -18.02 0.98
N TYR A 71 -14.14 -17.38 1.25
CA TYR A 71 -13.98 -16.42 2.34
C TYR A 71 -13.48 -15.08 1.82
N ALA A 72 -13.86 -14.00 2.52
CA ALA A 72 -13.31 -12.67 2.25
C ALA A 72 -11.80 -12.68 2.53
N ALA A 73 -11.02 -12.22 1.55
CA ALA A 73 -9.58 -12.11 1.68
C ALA A 73 -9.13 -10.66 1.50
N SER A 74 -8.16 -10.27 2.32
CA SER A 74 -7.41 -9.02 2.18
C SER A 74 -6.01 -9.35 1.68
N SER A 75 -5.57 -8.66 0.64
CA SER A 75 -4.22 -8.78 0.11
C SER A 75 -3.42 -7.54 0.46
N VAL A 76 -2.17 -7.74 0.84
CA VAL A 76 -1.18 -6.67 0.99
C VAL A 76 0.04 -7.04 0.15
N GLU A 77 0.39 -6.16 -0.79
CA GLU A 77 1.55 -6.30 -1.65
C GLU A 77 2.46 -5.10 -1.41
N ILE A 78 3.73 -5.38 -1.10
CA ILE A 78 4.74 -4.35 -0.85
C ILE A 78 6.05 -4.81 -1.50
N ASN A 79 6.65 -3.95 -2.31
CA ASN A 79 8.00 -4.11 -2.81
C ASN A 79 8.99 -3.81 -1.66
N ALA A 80 9.77 -4.83 -1.27
CA ALA A 80 10.73 -4.71 -0.17
C ALA A 80 12.08 -4.09 -0.59
N GLU A 81 12.38 -4.02 -1.89
CA GLU A 81 13.65 -3.51 -2.41
C GLU A 81 13.81 -2.01 -2.16
N VAL A 82 12.71 -1.28 -2.04
CA VAL A 82 12.69 0.14 -1.69
C VAL A 82 13.22 0.45 -0.28
N PHE A 83 13.42 -0.58 0.57
CA PHE A 83 13.99 -0.46 1.91
C PHE A 83 15.44 -0.93 2.01
N LEU A 84 15.98 -1.57 0.97
CA LEU A 84 17.37 -2.06 0.90
C LEU A 84 18.33 -0.93 0.50
#